data_AF-A0A2N5ZMJ1-F1
#
_entry.id   AF-A0A2N5ZMJ1-F1
#
_cell.length_a   1.000
_cell.length_b   1.000
_cell.length_c   1.000
_cell.angle_alpha   90.00
_cell.angle_beta   90.00
_cell.angle_gamma   90.00
#
_symmetry.space_group_name_H-M   'P 1'
#
loop_
_entity.id
_entity.type
_entity.pdbx_description
1 polymer ?
#
loop_
_entity_poly.entity_id
_entity_poly.type
_entity_poly.pdbx_seq_one_letter_code
_entity_poly.pdbx_strand_id
1 'polypeptide(L)'
;MKNLALLTIMCLAIVGGYVQNRIHSWNTDIISSITVELTSPKGEKTVHVFNEKKDVNTLITFLKEVDFREIDGRTLKVKEPASKEYAKILFQGQRDQIYLFHKIAHIGKTTFVIDQDVLSGFMSKMKELEE
;
A
#
# COMPACT_ATOMS: atom_id res chain seq x y z
N MET A 1 -28.48 -41.55 13.08
CA MET A 1 -28.29 -40.22 13.70
C MET A 1 -27.45 -39.41 12.75
N LYS A 2 -28.09 -38.42 12.11
CA LYS A 2 -27.56 -37.68 10.95
C LYS A 2 -26.96 -36.36 11.45
N ASN A 3 -25.80 -36.04 10.87
CA ASN A 3 -25.25 -34.70 10.65
C ASN A 3 -24.92 -33.87 11.90
N LEU A 4 -23.72 -34.07 12.45
CA LEU A 4 -23.07 -33.13 13.35
C LEU A 4 -21.66 -32.83 12.84
N ALA A 5 -21.56 -32.22 11.66
CA ALA A 5 -20.27 -31.88 11.07
C ALA A 5 -20.40 -30.68 10.13
N LEU A 6 -20.98 -29.57 10.59
CA LEU A 6 -21.04 -28.35 9.79
C LEU A 6 -21.35 -27.11 10.65
N LEU A 7 -20.58 -26.90 11.73
CA LEU A 7 -20.67 -25.64 12.48
C LEU A 7 -19.33 -25.20 13.06
N THR A 8 -18.25 -25.31 12.27
CA THR A 8 -16.90 -24.90 12.72
C THR A 8 -16.08 -24.19 11.64
N ILE A 9 -16.71 -23.71 10.55
CA ILE A 9 -16.03 -22.99 9.45
C ILE A 9 -16.64 -21.60 9.21
N MET A 10 -17.06 -20.91 10.28
CA MET A 10 -17.65 -19.57 10.17
C MET A 10 -17.12 -18.57 11.20
N CYS A 11 -15.85 -18.65 11.60
CA CYS A 11 -15.25 -17.61 12.46
C CYS A 11 -13.81 -17.18 12.09
N LEU A 12 -13.20 -17.67 11.01
CA LEU A 12 -11.80 -17.37 10.68
C LEU A 12 -11.58 -16.40 9.51
N ALA A 13 -12.63 -15.94 8.83
CA ALA A 13 -12.49 -15.12 7.62
C ALA A 13 -12.60 -13.60 7.84
N ILE A 14 -12.89 -13.11 9.05
CA ILE A 14 -13.37 -11.73 9.24
C ILE A 14 -12.26 -10.72 9.60
N VAL A 15 -11.08 -11.17 10.05
CA VAL A 15 -10.05 -10.24 10.55
C VAL A 15 -9.14 -9.68 9.44
N GLY A 16 -9.08 -10.32 8.26
CA GLY A 16 -8.24 -9.85 7.14
C GLY A 16 -8.93 -8.90 6.15
N GLY A 17 -10.27 -8.81 6.16
CA GLY A 17 -11.03 -8.17 5.09
C GLY A 17 -11.14 -6.64 5.13
N TYR A 18 -10.84 -6.01 6.28
CA TYR A 18 -11.09 -4.57 6.44
C TYR A 18 -10.04 -3.67 5.75
N VAL A 19 -8.85 -4.23 5.46
CA VAL A 19 -7.68 -3.45 5.07
C VAL A 19 -7.46 -3.39 3.57
N GLN A 20 -7.50 -4.54 2.88
CA GLN A 20 -7.55 -4.58 1.42
C GLN A 20 -8.67 -3.66 0.92
N ASN A 21 -9.76 -3.55 1.68
CA ASN A 21 -10.90 -2.69 1.41
C ASN A 21 -10.55 -1.19 1.22
N ARG A 22 -9.45 -0.65 1.78
CA ARG A 22 -9.21 0.80 1.71
C ARG A 22 -8.71 1.29 0.35
N ILE A 23 -7.69 0.66 -0.24
CA ILE A 23 -7.22 1.01 -1.59
C ILE A 23 -8.13 0.42 -2.66
N HIS A 24 -8.70 -0.78 -2.43
CA HIS A 24 -9.65 -1.38 -3.37
C HIS A 24 -10.96 -0.58 -3.50
N SER A 25 -11.37 0.17 -2.46
CA SER A 25 -12.55 1.05 -2.51
C SER A 25 -12.29 2.43 -3.10
N TRP A 26 -11.06 2.77 -3.47
CA TRP A 26 -10.78 4.06 -4.08
C TRP A 26 -11.49 4.20 -5.42
N ASN A 27 -12.20 5.32 -5.56
CA ASN A 27 -12.66 5.78 -6.86
C ASN A 27 -11.42 6.24 -7.66
N THR A 28 -10.97 5.40 -8.60
CA THR A 28 -9.78 5.68 -9.40
C THR A 28 -10.03 6.68 -10.52
N ASP A 29 -11.29 6.99 -10.81
CA ASP A 29 -11.68 7.90 -11.88
C ASP A 29 -11.49 9.36 -11.48
N ILE A 30 -11.52 9.66 -10.18
CA ILE A 30 -11.25 11.01 -9.66
C ILE A 30 -9.76 11.30 -9.48
N ILE A 31 -8.89 10.29 -9.62
CA ILE A 31 -7.44 10.48 -9.52
C ILE A 31 -6.92 11.03 -10.85
N SER A 32 -6.61 12.32 -10.89
CA SER A 32 -6.15 13.01 -12.11
C SER A 32 -4.64 13.01 -12.28
N SER A 33 -3.88 12.87 -11.19
CA SER A 33 -2.42 12.77 -11.21
C SER A 33 -1.91 12.07 -9.95
N ILE A 34 -0.70 11.52 -10.04
CA ILE A 34 0.03 10.95 -8.91
C ILE A 34 1.39 11.62 -8.83
N THR A 35 1.74 12.14 -7.65
CA THR A 35 3.08 12.62 -7.34
C THR A 35 3.79 11.63 -6.45
N VAL A 36 4.98 11.19 -6.85
CA VAL A 36 5.82 10.27 -6.10
C VAL A 36 7.09 10.98 -5.68
N GLU A 37 7.34 11.05 -4.37
CA GLU A 37 8.60 11.49 -3.78
C GLU A 37 9.36 10.26 -3.29
N LEU A 38 10.47 9.93 -3.94
CA LEU A 38 11.36 8.85 -3.53
C LEU A 38 12.47 9.42 -2.65
N THR A 39 12.69 8.81 -1.49
CA THR A 39 13.81 9.14 -0.61
C THR A 39 14.80 7.98 -0.63
N SER A 40 16.07 8.26 -0.93
CA SER A 40 17.15 7.26 -0.94
C SER A 40 17.60 6.89 0.48
N PRO A 41 18.38 5.82 0.67
CA PRO A 41 18.97 5.48 1.98
C PRO A 41 19.83 6.61 2.58
N LYS A 42 20.38 7.49 1.74
CA LYS A 42 21.16 8.67 2.16
C LYS A 42 20.28 9.88 2.51
N GLY A 43 18.98 9.81 2.25
CA GLY A 43 18.03 10.91 2.46
C GLY A 43 17.91 11.88 1.28
N GLU A 44 18.50 11.56 0.12
CA GLU A 44 18.33 12.33 -1.11
C GLU A 44 16.92 12.10 -1.65
N LYS A 45 16.32 13.14 -2.24
CA LYS A 45 14.92 13.11 -2.68
C LYS A 45 14.80 13.36 -4.18
N THR A 46 14.00 12.55 -4.85
CA THR A 46 13.55 12.80 -6.23
C THR A 46 12.03 12.85 -6.26
N VAL A 47 11.48 13.68 -7.15
CA VAL A 47 10.04 13.88 -7.28
C VAL A 47 9.63 13.66 -8.73
N HIS A 48 8.61 12.83 -8.91
CA HIS A 48 8.06 12.45 -10.20
C HIS A 48 6.56 12.73 -10.21
N VAL A 49 6.05 13.24 -11.32
CA VAL A 49 4.63 13.59 -11.47
C VAL A 49 4.08 12.87 -12.69
N PHE A 50 3.10 12.01 -12.47
CA PHE A 50 2.42 11.25 -13.52
C PHE A 50 1.00 11.81 -13.70
N ASN A 51 0.72 12.26 -14.91
CA ASN A 51 -0.59 12.78 -15.34
C ASN A 51 -1.19 11.97 -16.49
N GLU A 52 -0.40 11.10 -17.14
CA GLU A 52 -0.93 10.19 -18.14
C GLU A 52 -1.78 9.11 -17.50
N LYS A 53 -2.99 8.88 -18.04
CA LYS A 53 -3.95 7.94 -17.46
C LYS A 53 -3.40 6.52 -17.38
N LYS A 54 -2.56 6.11 -18.33
CA LYS A 54 -1.89 4.80 -18.35
C LYS A 54 -0.97 4.63 -17.14
N ASP A 55 -0.12 5.61 -16.86
CA ASP A 55 0.85 5.56 -15.76
C ASP A 55 0.15 5.65 -14.41
N VAL A 56 -0.82 6.57 -14.29
CA VAL A 56 -1.68 6.68 -13.10
C VAL A 56 -2.35 5.34 -12.80
N ASN A 57 -2.97 4.70 -13.80
CA ASN A 57 -3.60 3.40 -13.62
C ASN A 57 -2.59 2.30 -13.28
N THR A 58 -1.39 2.35 -13.84
CA THR A 58 -0.31 1.38 -13.58
C THR A 58 0.13 1.44 -12.12
N LEU A 59 0.36 2.65 -11.60
CA LEU A 59 0.74 2.87 -10.19
C LEU A 59 -0.38 2.45 -9.23
N ILE A 60 -1.64 2.78 -9.55
CA ILE A 60 -2.80 2.34 -8.75
C ILE A 60 -2.92 0.82 -8.77
N THR A 61 -2.72 0.17 -9.92
CA THR A 61 -2.83 -1.28 -10.05
C THR A 61 -1.78 -1.96 -9.18
N PHE A 62 -0.51 -1.51 -9.24
CA PHE A 62 0.54 -1.99 -8.34
C PHE A 62 0.11 -1.91 -6.88
N LEU A 63 -0.43 -0.75 -6.45
CA LEU A 63 -0.87 -0.56 -5.07
C LEU A 63 -2.07 -1.43 -4.69
N LYS A 64 -2.97 -1.74 -5.62
CA LYS A 64 -4.09 -2.68 -5.37
C LYS A 64 -3.61 -4.12 -5.18
N GLU A 65 -2.50 -4.50 -5.80
CA GLU A 65 -1.93 -5.85 -5.68
C GLU A 65 -1.15 -6.07 -4.38
N VAL A 66 -0.78 -5.00 -3.67
CA VAL A 66 -0.07 -5.11 -2.38
C VAL A 66 -1.01 -5.62 -1.27
N ASP A 67 -0.58 -6.66 -0.57
CA ASP A 67 -1.25 -7.16 0.63
C ASP A 67 -0.92 -6.29 1.86
N PHE A 68 -1.74 -5.27 2.10
CA PHE A 68 -1.69 -4.46 3.32
C PHE A 68 -2.38 -5.19 4.47
N ARG A 69 -1.65 -5.48 5.53
CA ARG A 69 -2.17 -6.16 6.73
C ARG A 69 -2.21 -5.19 7.91
N GLU A 70 -3.38 -4.90 8.49
CA GLU A 70 -3.48 -3.93 9.60
C GLU A 70 -2.68 -4.41 10.79
N ILE A 71 -2.05 -3.47 11.47
CA ILE A 71 -1.49 -3.71 12.79
C ILE A 71 -2.63 -3.52 13.79
N ASP A 72 -3.28 -4.61 14.19
CA ASP A 72 -4.11 -4.61 15.39
C ASP A 72 -3.26 -4.73 16.67
N GLY A 73 -3.86 -4.54 17.84
CA GLY A 73 -3.16 -4.61 19.13
C GLY A 73 -2.51 -5.96 19.48
N ARG A 74 -2.64 -7.00 18.64
CA ARG A 74 -1.96 -8.30 18.76
C ARG A 74 -0.76 -8.42 17.82
N THR A 75 -0.65 -7.52 16.85
CA THR A 75 0.48 -7.44 15.93
C THR A 75 1.67 -6.86 16.69
N LEU A 76 2.74 -7.66 16.81
CA LEU A 76 4.01 -7.28 17.43
C LEU A 76 4.36 -5.81 17.13
N LYS A 77 4.73 -5.04 18.16
CA LYS A 77 5.14 -3.62 18.06
C LYS A 77 5.99 -3.43 16.82
N VAL A 78 5.37 -2.91 15.77
CA VAL A 78 6.06 -2.56 14.53
C VAL A 78 6.97 -1.41 14.89
N LYS A 79 8.27 -1.69 14.88
CA LYS A 79 9.28 -0.66 15.13
C LYS A 79 9.16 0.39 14.05
N GLU A 80 9.38 1.64 14.40
CA GLU A 80 9.52 2.71 13.41
C GLU A 80 10.53 2.28 12.33
N PRO A 81 10.29 2.65 11.06
CA PRO A 81 11.18 2.28 9.98
C PRO A 81 12.60 2.79 10.28
N ALA A 82 13.53 1.84 10.42
CA ALA A 82 14.93 2.15 10.70
C ALA A 82 15.66 2.76 9.48
N SER A 83 15.12 2.53 8.28
CA SER A 83 15.64 3.09 7.04
C SER A 83 15.02 4.46 6.76
N LYS A 84 15.86 5.38 6.26
CA LYS A 84 15.40 6.64 5.68
C LYS A 84 14.83 6.48 4.26
N GLU A 85 14.96 5.30 3.68
CA GLU A 85 14.45 4.98 2.35
C GLU A 85 12.93 4.75 2.39
N TYR A 86 12.19 5.51 1.60
CA TYR A 86 10.74 5.35 1.44
C TYR A 86 10.25 5.99 0.15
N ALA A 87 9.05 5.60 -0.25
CA ALA A 87 8.27 6.29 -1.28
C ALA A 87 7.06 6.96 -0.64
N LYS A 88 6.87 8.26 -0.89
CA LYS A 88 5.64 8.99 -0.56
C LYS A 88 4.85 9.22 -1.84
N ILE A 89 3.58 8.84 -1.82
CA ILE A 89 2.70 8.82 -2.98
C ILE A 89 1.49 9.69 -2.65
N LEU A 90 1.33 10.79 -3.39
CA LEU A 90 0.22 11.71 -3.29
C LEU A 90 -0.69 11.55 -4.50
N PHE A 91 -2.00 11.58 -4.28
CA PHE A 91 -3.01 11.39 -5.30
C PHE A 91 -3.84 12.67 -5.43
N GLN A 92 -3.82 13.31 -6.60
CA GLN A 92 -4.71 14.44 -6.83
C GLN A 92 -6.13 13.90 -7.02
N GLY A 93 -7.03 14.24 -6.11
CA GLY A 93 -8.42 13.75 -6.10
C GLY A 93 -8.71 12.68 -5.05
N GLN A 94 -7.70 12.21 -4.31
CA GLN A 94 -7.89 11.38 -3.12
C GLN A 94 -7.28 12.04 -1.89
N ARG A 95 -7.92 11.86 -0.73
CA ARG A 95 -7.47 12.50 0.51
C ARG A 95 -6.27 11.78 1.12
N ASP A 96 -6.30 10.45 1.10
CA ASP A 96 -5.29 9.64 1.77
C ASP A 96 -4.03 9.56 0.87
N GLN A 97 -2.88 9.91 1.43
CA GLN A 97 -1.56 9.65 0.82
C GLN A 97 -0.99 8.34 1.33
N ILE A 98 -0.06 7.75 0.58
CA ILE A 98 0.62 6.50 0.95
C ILE A 98 2.09 6.78 1.24
N TYR A 99 2.62 6.17 2.28
CA TYR A 99 4.05 6.01 2.50
C TYR A 99 4.39 4.52 2.46
N LEU A 100 5.35 4.14 1.62
CA LEU A 100 5.91 2.79 1.56
C LEU A 100 7.31 2.80 2.17
N PHE A 101 7.49 2.05 3.25
CA PHE A 101 8.79 1.77 3.88
C PHE A 101 9.12 0.30 3.73
N HIS A 102 10.30 -0.09 4.21
CA HIS A 102 10.62 -1.51 4.33
C HIS A 102 9.69 -2.20 5.34
N LYS A 103 8.92 -3.19 4.87
CA LYS A 103 7.95 -4.02 5.64
C LYS A 103 6.74 -3.28 6.22
N ILE A 104 6.64 -1.96 6.04
CA ILE A 104 5.59 -1.14 6.65
C ILE A 104 5.07 -0.15 5.61
N ALA A 105 3.75 0.08 5.61
CA ALA A 105 3.15 1.19 4.90
C ALA A 105 2.25 2.03 5.81
N HIS A 106 2.13 3.31 5.51
CA HIS A 106 1.08 4.16 6.06
C HIS A 106 0.12 4.58 4.96
N ILE A 107 -1.19 4.43 5.20
CA ILE A 107 -2.24 4.99 4.34
C ILE A 107 -3.07 5.93 5.20
N GLY A 108 -2.96 7.23 4.95
CA GLY A 108 -3.51 8.24 5.85
C GLY A 108 -2.90 8.12 7.26
N LYS A 109 -3.73 7.75 8.26
CA LYS A 109 -3.31 7.59 9.67
C LYS A 109 -3.12 6.13 10.10
N THR A 110 -3.41 5.17 9.21
CA THR A 110 -3.36 3.75 9.54
C THR A 110 -2.04 3.15 9.09
N THR A 111 -1.47 2.28 9.91
CA THR A 111 -0.22 1.57 9.63
C THR A 111 -0.52 0.12 9.26
N PHE A 112 0.20 -0.36 8.25
CA PHE A 112 0.06 -1.68 7.68
C PHE A 112 1.41 -2.38 7.63
N VAL A 113 1.40 -3.69 7.86
CA VAL A 113 2.51 -4.58 7.49
C VAL A 113 2.35 -4.92 6.02
N ILE A 114 3.45 -4.85 5.28
CA ILE A 114 3.57 -5.24 3.87
C ILE A 114 4.76 -6.18 3.71
N ASP A 115 4.85 -6.84 2.55
CA ASP A 115 6.02 -7.66 2.26
C ASP A 115 7.29 -6.81 2.09
N GLN A 116 8.44 -7.44 2.32
CA GLN A 116 9.74 -6.74 2.43
C GLN A 116 10.22 -6.13 1.11
N ASP A 117 9.74 -6.67 0.00
CA ASP A 117 10.11 -6.37 -1.39
C ASP A 117 9.18 -5.35 -2.06
N VAL A 118 8.03 -5.02 -1.45
CA VAL A 118 7.06 -4.05 -2.00
C VAL A 118 7.69 -2.71 -2.34
N LEU A 119 8.53 -2.15 -1.46
CA LEU A 119 9.20 -0.88 -1.73
C LEU A 119 10.17 -1.00 -2.92
N SER A 120 10.97 -2.07 -2.98
CA SER A 120 11.91 -2.30 -4.08
C SER A 120 11.19 -2.57 -5.41
N GLY A 121 10.07 -3.29 -5.38
CA GLY A 121 9.20 -3.51 -6.53
C GLY A 121 8.59 -2.20 -7.03
N PHE A 122 8.13 -1.34 -6.11
CA PHE A 122 7.60 -0.02 -6.45
C PHE A 122 8.68 0.86 -7.09
N MET A 123 9.89 0.90 -6.54
CA MET A 123 11.01 1.64 -7.12
C MET A 123 11.42 1.13 -8.51
N SER A 124 11.33 -0.18 -8.75
CA SER A 124 11.59 -0.76 -10.07
C SER A 124 10.52 -0.33 -11.06
N LYS A 125 9.24 -0.36 -10.65
CA LYS A 125 8.11 0.14 -11.45
C LYS A 125 8.25 1.62 -11.79
N MET A 126 8.74 2.43 -10.85
CA MET A 126 9.01 3.86 -11.07
C MET A 126 10.04 4.08 -12.18
N LYS A 127 11.15 3.34 -12.18
CA LYS A 127 12.16 3.43 -13.24
C LYS A 127 11.61 3.04 -14.60
N GLU A 128 10.80 1.99 -14.68
CA GLU A 128 10.16 1.56 -15.94
C GLU A 128 9.20 2.62 -16.53
N LEU A 129 8.61 3.47 -15.69
CA LEU A 129 7.72 4.55 -16.13
C LEU A 129 8.46 5.84 -16.52
N GLU A 130 9.76 5.92 -16.25
CA GLU A 130 10.62 7.05 -16.63
C GLU A 130 11.36 6.83 -17.95
N GLU A 131 11.36 5.59 -18.46
CA GLU A 131 11.98 5.16 -19.73
C GLU A 131 11.00 5.22 -20.91
#